data_AF-A0A259PPZ2-F1
#
_entry.id   AF-A0A259PPZ2-F1
#
_cell.length_a   1.000
_cell.length_b   1.000
_cell.length_c   1.000
_cell.angle_alpha   90.00
_cell.angle_beta   90.00
_cell.angle_gamma   90.00
#
_symmetry.space_group_name_H-M   'P 1'
#
loop_
_entity.id
_entity.type
_entity.pdbx_description
1 polymer ?
#
loop_
_entity_poly.entity_id
_entity_poly.type
_entity_poly.pdbx_seq_one_letter_code
_entity_poly.pdbx_strand_id
1 'polypeptide(L)' 'MRPAVRRAVGLVLIGVVVAVTCTFLGRWQWQRHVVKDRLIAVVQANWAAAPVPLSTLASPGAGLTPASEWRSVRAEGHYV' A
#
# COMPACT_ATOMS: atom_id res chain seq x y z
N MET A 1 -50.73 8.93 3.28
CA MET A 1 -49.57 9.72 2.77
C MET A 1 -49.80 10.11 1.32
N ARG A 2 -49.52 11.37 0.94
CA ARG A 2 -49.61 11.81 -0.47
C ARG A 2 -48.61 11.02 -1.34
N PRO A 3 -48.97 10.62 -2.57
CA PRO A 3 -48.12 9.82 -3.45
C PRO A 3 -46.77 10.50 -3.77
N ALA A 4 -46.74 11.84 -3.86
CA ALA A 4 -45.52 12.62 -4.03
C ALA A 4 -44.53 12.44 -2.86
N VAL A 5 -45.02 12.43 -1.62
CA VAL A 5 -44.19 12.25 -0.42
C VAL A 5 -43.56 10.86 -0.39
N ARG A 6 -44.32 9.81 -0.76
CA ARG A 6 -43.79 8.44 -0.85
C ARG A 6 -42.66 8.31 -1.87
N ARG A 7 -42.81 8.96 -3.03
CA ARG A 7 -41.77 8.98 -4.09
C ARG A 7 -40.52 9.73 -3.63
N ALA A 8 -40.70 10.90 -3.00
CA ALA A 8 -39.59 11.69 -2.47
C ALA A 8 -38.78 10.92 -1.42
N VAL A 9 -39.46 10.27 -0.47
CA VAL A 9 -38.79 9.42 0.54
C VAL A 9 -38.03 8.28 -0.11
N GLY A 10 -38.60 7.61 -1.11
CA GLY A 10 -37.91 6.55 -1.85
C GLY A 10 -36.62 7.03 -2.51
N LEU A 11 -36.66 8.18 -3.19
CA LEU A 11 -35.48 8.78 -3.82
C LEU A 11 -34.40 9.16 -2.80
N VAL A 12 -34.79 9.73 -1.65
CA VAL A 12 -33.85 10.07 -0.58
C VAL A 12 -33.20 8.81 -0.01
N LEU A 13 -33.97 7.75 0.24
CA LEU A 13 -33.43 6.49 0.74
C LEU A 13 -32.42 5.88 -0.25
N ILE A 14 -32.73 5.89 -1.55
CA ILE A 14 -31.78 5.44 -2.58
C ILE A 14 -30.51 6.31 -2.55
N GLY A 15 -30.66 7.63 -2.48
CA GLY A 15 -29.53 8.56 -2.37
C GLY A 15 -28.65 8.28 -1.16
N VAL A 16 -29.25 8.01 0.00
CA VAL A 16 -28.52 7.63 1.22
C VAL A 16 -27.78 6.31 1.03
N VAL A 17 -28.41 5.29 0.46
CA VAL A 17 -27.76 4.00 0.18
C VAL A 17 -26.56 4.20 -0.73
N VAL A 18 -26.71 4.96 -1.83
CA VAL A 18 -25.61 5.26 -2.76
C VAL A 18 -24.48 6.00 -2.05
N ALA A 19 -24.79 7.05 -1.28
CA ALA A 19 -23.79 7.83 -0.56
C ALA A 19 -22.99 6.97 0.43
N VAL A 20 -23.67 6.09 1.17
CA VAL A 20 -23.05 5.14 2.10
C VAL A 20 -22.14 4.17 1.35
N THR A 21 -22.63 3.55 0.27
CA THR A 21 -21.83 2.63 -0.56
C THR A 21 -20.58 3.31 -1.11
N CYS A 22 -20.71 4.50 -1.70
CA CYS A 22 -19.58 5.27 -2.21
C CYS A 22 -18.56 5.60 -1.11
N THR A 23 -19.03 5.93 0.10
CA THR A 23 -18.14 6.24 1.23
C THR A 23 -17.33 5.00 1.65
N PHE A 24 -17.97 3.83 1.76
CA PHE A 24 -17.29 2.59 2.10
C PHE A 24 -16.29 2.17 1.02
N LEU A 25 -16.68 2.28 -0.26
CA LEU A 25 -15.78 2.00 -1.38
C LEU A 25 -14.59 2.95 -1.41
N GLY A 26 -14.82 4.25 -1.19
CA GLY A 26 -13.75 5.25 -1.10
C GLY A 26 -12.78 4.96 0.04
N ARG A 27 -13.31 4.61 1.23
CA ARG A 27 -12.49 4.21 2.38
C ARG A 27 -11.64 2.97 2.09
N TRP A 28 -12.22 1.99 1.40
CA TRP A 28 -11.52 0.76 1.02
C TRP A 28 -10.41 1.02 0.00
N GLN A 29 -10.68 1.85 -1.01
CA GLN A 29 -9.67 2.29 -1.98
C GLN A 29 -8.52 3.02 -1.27
N TRP A 30 -8.84 3.92 -0.33
CA TRP A 30 -7.85 4.64 0.46
C TRP A 30 -6.94 3.70 1.26
N GLN A 31 -7.52 2.72 1.98
CA GLN A 31 -6.73 1.77 2.75
C GLN A 31 -5.72 1.01 1.88
N ARG A 32 -6.14 0.56 0.68
CA ARG A 32 -5.25 -0.10 -0.27
C ARG A 32 -4.14 0.83 -0.77
N HIS A 33 -4.48 2.08 -1.05
CA HIS A 33 -3.51 3.09 -1.49
C HIS A 33 -2.43 3.31 -0.42
N VAL A 34 -2.81 3.47 0.84
CA VAL A 34 -1.86 3.67 1.95
C VAL A 34 -0.88 2.50 2.08
N VAL A 35 -1.35 1.26 1.93
CA VAL A 35 -0.47 0.08 1.96
C VAL A 35 0.52 0.11 0.79
N LYS A 36 0.04 0.38 -0.42
CA LYS A 36 0.88 0.45 -1.62
C LYS A 36 1.93 1.56 -1.51
N ASP A 37 1.54 2.72 -1.02
CA ASP A 37 2.43 3.87 -0.89
C ASP A 37 3.57 3.60 0.10
N ARG A 38 3.29 2.89 1.20
CA ARG A 38 4.33 2.45 2.13
C ARG A 38 5.35 1.52 1.46
N LEU A 39 4.90 0.58 0.64
CA LEU A 39 5.79 -0.32 -0.09
C LEU A 39 6.64 0.46 -1.11
N ILE A 40 6.02 1.36 -1.87
CA ILE A 40 6.73 2.24 -2.81
C ILE A 40 7.80 3.06 -2.08
N ALA A 41 7.48 3.62 -0.91
CA ALA A 41 8.43 4.40 -0.13
C ALA A 41 9.66 3.58 0.30
N VAL A 42 9.48 2.32 0.72
CA VAL A 42 10.59 1.41 1.04
C VAL A 42 11.48 1.17 -0.18
N VAL A 43 10.86 0.84 -1.33
CA VAL A 43 11.59 0.59 -2.58
C VAL A 43 12.39 1.83 -2.99
N GLN A 44 11.76 3.00 -3.03
CA GLN A 44 12.40 4.25 -3.42
C GLN A 44 13.56 4.62 -2.49
N ALA A 45 13.36 4.49 -1.17
CA ALA A 45 14.41 4.77 -0.19
C ALA A 45 15.61 3.82 -0.34
N ASN A 46 15.36 2.52 -0.53
CA ASN A 46 16.41 1.53 -0.68
C ASN A 46 17.16 1.63 -2.01
N TRP A 47 16.44 1.96 -3.08
CA TRP A 47 17.02 2.17 -4.39
C TRP A 47 17.89 3.43 -4.45
N ALA A 48 17.47 4.51 -3.80
CA ALA A 48 18.22 5.76 -3.74
C ALA A 48 19.44 5.72 -2.80
N ALA A 49 19.53 4.72 -1.93
CA ALA A 49 20.58 4.65 -0.94
C ALA A 49 21.89 4.10 -1.50
N ALA A 50 23.02 4.56 -0.94
CA ALA A 50 24.34 4.08 -1.33
C ALA A 50 24.48 2.56 -1.11
N PRO A 51 25.15 1.84 -2.03
CA PRO A 51 25.38 0.41 -1.89
C PRO A 51 26.17 0.08 -0.63
N VAL A 52 25.76 -0.97 0.08
CA VAL A 52 26.41 -1.47 1.31
C VAL A 52 26.92 -2.89 1.12
N PRO A 53 27.93 -3.37 1.87
CA PRO A 53 28.37 -4.76 1.77
C PRO A 53 27.21 -5.71 2.11
N LEU A 54 27.03 -6.78 1.32
CA LEU A 54 25.91 -7.72 1.51
C LEU A 54 25.87 -8.33 2.92
N SER A 55 27.04 -8.57 3.51
CA SER A 55 27.20 -9.11 4.87
C SER A 55 26.61 -8.20 5.96
N THR A 56 26.36 -6.91 5.67
CA THR A 56 25.72 -5.98 6.61
C THR A 56 24.20 -6.11 6.65
N LEU A 57 23.59 -6.71 5.62
CA LEU A 57 22.14 -6.85 5.51
C LEU A 57 21.63 -8.23 5.93
N ALA A 58 22.43 -9.28 5.68
CA ALA A 58 22.11 -10.63 6.10
C ALA A 58 23.36 -11.50 6.21
N SER A 59 23.34 -12.43 7.15
CA SER A 59 24.29 -13.55 7.20
C SER A 59 24.00 -14.55 6.07
N PRO A 60 24.99 -15.34 5.63
CA PRO A 60 24.77 -16.43 4.68
C PRO A 60 23.66 -17.38 5.15
N GLY A 61 22.69 -17.67 4.29
CA GLY A 61 21.54 -18.53 4.61
C GLY A 61 20.43 -17.85 5.43
N ALA A 62 20.61 -16.62 5.90
CA ALA A 62 19.55 -15.84 6.53
C ALA A 62 18.69 -15.11 5.49
N GLY A 63 17.39 -15.00 5.76
CA GLY A 63 16.47 -14.22 4.93
C GLY A 63 16.68 -12.71 5.12
N LEU A 64 16.40 -11.95 4.06
CA LEU A 64 16.36 -10.48 4.12
C LEU A 64 15.08 -10.00 4.79
N THR A 65 15.17 -8.88 5.49
CA THR A 65 13.99 -8.22 6.06
C THR A 65 13.21 -7.48 4.97
N PRO A 66 11.88 -7.29 5.12
CA PRO A 66 11.11 -6.47 4.17
C PRO A 66 11.65 -5.05 4.02
N ALA A 67 12.25 -4.50 5.09
CA ALA A 67 12.86 -3.18 5.08
C ALA A 67 14.15 -3.10 4.24
N SER A 68 14.76 -4.23 3.90
CA SER A 68 15.97 -4.32 3.06
C SER A 68 15.69 -4.72 1.61
N GLU A 69 14.42 -4.93 1.25
CA GLU A 69 14.06 -5.25 -0.15
C GLU A 69 14.51 -4.14 -1.10
N TRP A 70 15.03 -4.53 -2.26
CA TRP A 70 15.56 -3.61 -3.29
C TRP A 70 16.77 -2.78 -2.86
N ARG A 71 17.42 -3.10 -1.73
CA ARG A 71 18.63 -2.42 -1.30
C ARG A 71 19.81 -2.82 -2.19
N SER A 72 20.49 -1.81 -2.74
CA SER A 72 21.72 -2.04 -3.52
C SER A 72 22.86 -2.52 -2.61
N VAL A 73 23.61 -3.52 -3.07
CA VAL A 73 24.71 -4.11 -2.32
C VAL A 73 26.00 -4.15 -3.13
N ARG A 74 27.14 -4.13 -2.43
CA ARG A 74 28.46 -4.45 -2.98
C ARG A 74 28.85 -5.85 -2.53
N ALA A 75 29.30 -6.67 -3.48
CA ALA A 75 29.90 -7.97 -3.24
C ALA A 75 31.35 -7.95 -3.73
N GLU A 76 32.26 -8.45 -2.92
CA GLU A 76 33.67 -8.58 -3.22
C GLU A 76 34.07 -10.05 -3.04
N GLY A 77 34.96 -10.55 -3.88
CA GLY A 77 35.39 -11.94 -3.87
C GLY A 77 36.85 -12.07 -4.29
N HIS A 78 37.49 -13.15 -3.83
CA HIS A 78 38.86 -13.50 -4.17
C HIS A 78 38.91 -14.94 -4.69
N TYR A 79 39.83 -15.21 -5.61
CA TYR A 79 40.08 -16.54 -6.14
C TYR A 79 41.17 -17.23 -5.31
N VAL A 80 41.07 -18.56 -5.21
CA VAL A 80 42.01 -19.44 -4.50
C VAL A 80 42.59 -20.44 -5.47
#